data_AF-A0A7X9EDG6-F1
#
_entry.id   AF-A0A7X9EDG6-F1
#
_cell.length_a   1.000
_cell.length_b   1.000
_cell.length_c   1.000
_cell.angle_alpha   90.00
_cell.angle_beta   90.00
_cell.angle_gamma   90.00
#
_symmetry.space_group_name_H-M   'P 1'
#
loop_
_entity.id
_entity.type
_entity.pdbx_description
1 polymer ?
#
loop_
_entity_poly.entity_id
_entity_poly.type
_entity_poly.pdbx_seq_one_letter_code
_entity_poly.pdbx_strand_id
1 'polypeptide(L)'
;MENRILKNDYWEKRIRDKMGVDDAYLPDDLLNSPDIITLAEANIISQIPDYATLTNDLRVYLEYAVVLECCILLCPSMGARLPKKETGVHASYELGIDWSKKKEEFEEDRNRFIGKILEEIAPNQLYGFNAFTITYPKRGW
;
A
#
# COMPACT_ATOMS: atom_id res chain seq x y z
N MET A 1 -5.44 16.01 -11.65
CA MET A 1 -6.75 15.48 -11.19
C MET A 1 -6.75 15.56 -9.68
N GLU A 2 -7.92 15.68 -9.04
CA GLU A 2 -8.01 15.72 -7.58
C GLU A 2 -8.07 14.29 -7.02
N ASN A 3 -7.30 14.02 -5.96
CA ASN A 3 -7.26 12.73 -5.29
C ASN A 3 -8.60 12.45 -4.57
N ARG A 4 -9.05 11.19 -4.60
CA ARG A 4 -10.34 10.78 -4.01
C ARG A 4 -10.20 10.40 -2.55
N ILE A 5 -9.08 9.77 -2.19
CA ILE A 5 -8.76 9.28 -0.85
C ILE A 5 -7.64 10.12 -0.24
N LEU A 6 -6.47 10.23 -0.86
CA LEU A 6 -5.34 10.96 -0.27
C LEU A 6 -5.49 12.47 -0.53
N LYS A 7 -6.36 13.11 0.27
CA LYS A 7 -6.66 14.56 0.20
C LYS A 7 -5.85 15.41 1.16
N ASN A 8 -5.25 14.79 2.16
CA ASN A 8 -4.44 15.49 3.15
C ASN A 8 -3.08 15.83 2.56
N ASP A 9 -2.53 16.99 2.92
CA ASP A 9 -1.16 17.36 2.55
C ASP A 9 -0.14 16.35 3.10
N TYR A 10 1.03 16.28 2.45
CA TYR A 10 2.18 15.44 2.85
C TYR A 10 1.99 13.92 2.70
N TRP A 11 1.02 13.47 1.91
CA TRP A 11 0.85 12.04 1.64
C TRP A 11 2.04 11.46 0.85
N GLU A 12 2.70 12.27 0.03
CA GLU A 12 3.91 11.93 -0.70
C GLU A 12 5.05 11.55 0.24
N LYS A 13 5.23 12.36 1.29
CA LYS A 13 6.21 12.09 2.35
C LYS A 13 5.92 10.78 3.06
N ARG A 14 4.65 10.45 3.32
CA ARG A 14 4.28 9.16 3.94
C ARG A 14 4.72 7.96 3.09
N ILE A 15 4.61 8.08 1.77
CA ILE A 15 5.08 7.03 0.84
C ILE A 15 6.60 6.90 0.90
N ARG A 16 7.33 8.03 0.83
CA ARG A 16 8.80 8.05 0.96
C ARG A 16 9.28 7.44 2.26
N ASP A 17 8.66 7.85 3.38
CA ASP A 17 8.99 7.37 4.71
C ASP A 17 8.76 5.85 4.84
N LYS A 18 7.75 5.29 4.14
CA LYS A 18 7.53 3.83 4.11
C LYS A 18 8.48 3.09 3.18
N MET A 19 8.78 3.67 2.02
CA MET A 19 9.75 3.09 1.10
C MET A 19 11.17 3.13 1.68
N GLY A 20 11.45 4.11 2.56
CA GLY A 20 12.77 4.41 3.08
C GLY A 20 13.65 5.08 2.01
N VAL A 21 13.06 5.93 1.18
CA VAL A 21 13.71 6.53 0.01
C VAL A 21 13.53 8.04 0.04
N ASP A 22 14.61 8.75 -0.26
CA ASP A 22 14.63 10.22 -0.30
C ASP A 22 13.90 10.79 -1.52
N ASP A 23 13.47 12.05 -1.43
CA ASP A 23 12.82 12.79 -2.50
C ASP A 23 13.66 12.84 -3.79
N ALA A 24 14.99 12.87 -3.67
CA ALA A 24 15.90 12.86 -4.81
C ALA A 24 15.70 11.66 -5.76
N TYR A 25 15.22 10.52 -5.24
CA TYR A 25 14.96 9.31 -6.01
C TYR A 25 13.48 9.09 -6.30
N LEU A 26 12.61 9.80 -5.59
CA LEU A 26 11.17 9.65 -5.65
C LEU A 26 10.48 11.02 -5.53
N PRO A 27 10.58 11.88 -6.56
CA PRO A 27 10.07 13.25 -6.52
C PRO A 27 8.54 13.31 -6.48
N ASP A 28 7.98 14.41 -5.97
CA ASP A 28 6.53 14.62 -5.84
C ASP A 28 5.80 14.46 -7.19
N ASP A 29 6.37 14.97 -8.27
CA ASP A 29 5.80 14.87 -9.63
C ASP A 29 5.53 13.43 -10.06
N LEU A 30 6.39 12.51 -9.62
CA LEU A 30 6.27 11.10 -9.96
C LEU A 30 5.16 10.43 -9.15
N LEU A 31 5.04 10.77 -7.87
CA LEU A 31 3.97 10.28 -7.02
C LEU A 31 2.61 10.82 -7.47
N ASN A 32 2.58 12.07 -7.91
CA ASN A 32 1.39 12.72 -8.46
C ASN A 32 1.03 12.24 -9.87
N SER A 33 1.83 11.36 -10.49
CA SER A 33 1.50 10.72 -11.76
C SER A 33 0.22 9.87 -11.64
N PRO A 34 -0.71 9.92 -12.61
CA PRO A 34 -1.93 9.13 -12.58
C PRO A 34 -1.66 7.62 -12.48
N ASP A 35 -0.53 7.15 -13.02
CA ASP A 35 -0.14 5.74 -12.99
C ASP A 35 0.20 5.24 -11.56
N ILE A 36 0.45 6.17 -10.63
CA ILE A 36 0.71 5.86 -9.23
C ILE A 36 -0.54 6.14 -8.40
N ILE A 37 -0.86 7.43 -8.15
CA ILE A 37 -1.90 7.77 -7.19
C ILE A 37 -3.31 7.42 -7.69
N THR A 38 -3.63 7.70 -8.95
CA THR A 38 -4.98 7.44 -9.47
C THR A 38 -5.24 5.95 -9.61
N LEU A 39 -4.25 5.18 -10.07
CA LEU A 39 -4.35 3.73 -10.16
C LEU A 39 -4.44 3.08 -8.77
N ALA A 40 -3.62 3.54 -7.81
CA ALA A 40 -3.65 3.05 -6.44
C ALA A 40 -5.03 3.25 -5.79
N GLU A 41 -5.59 4.45 -5.90
CA GLU A 41 -6.93 4.74 -5.39
C GLU A 41 -8.00 3.88 -6.09
N ALA A 42 -7.91 3.72 -7.42
CA ALA A 42 -8.86 2.89 -8.16
C ALA A 42 -8.83 1.42 -7.70
N ASN A 43 -7.65 0.85 -7.47
CA ASN A 43 -7.47 -0.52 -7.00
C ASN A 43 -8.11 -0.72 -5.61
N ILE A 44 -7.89 0.21 -4.68
CA ILE A 44 -8.45 0.13 -3.33
C ILE A 44 -9.96 0.38 -3.32
N ILE A 45 -10.45 1.37 -4.07
CA ILE A 45 -11.87 1.67 -4.19
C ILE A 45 -12.64 0.48 -4.77
N SER A 46 -12.05 -0.27 -5.70
CA SER A 46 -12.69 -1.43 -6.30
C SER A 46 -12.91 -2.58 -5.31
N GLN A 47 -12.13 -2.64 -4.23
CA GLN A 47 -12.18 -3.68 -3.20
C GLN A 47 -13.07 -3.32 -2.01
N ILE A 48 -13.28 -2.02 -1.75
CA ILE A 48 -13.98 -1.54 -0.56
C ILE A 48 -15.32 -0.93 -0.99
N PRO A 49 -16.45 -1.61 -0.72
CA PRO A 49 -17.77 -1.02 -0.97
C PRO A 49 -17.97 0.19 -0.07
N ASP A 50 -18.70 1.18 -0.57
CA ASP A 50 -19.06 2.41 0.15
C ASP A 50 -17.88 3.13 0.82
N TYR A 51 -16.67 3.05 0.25
CA TYR A 51 -15.44 3.64 0.80
C TYR A 51 -15.57 5.13 1.19
N ALA A 52 -16.43 5.87 0.49
CA ALA A 52 -16.67 7.29 0.72
C ALA A 52 -17.40 7.57 2.04
N THR A 53 -18.06 6.57 2.61
CA THR A 53 -18.80 6.67 3.89
C THR A 53 -17.92 6.35 5.11
N LEU A 54 -16.70 5.85 4.89
CA LEU A 54 -15.78 5.49 5.96
C LEU A 54 -15.30 6.73 6.72
N THR A 55 -15.42 6.68 8.04
CA THR A 55 -15.03 7.77 8.96
C THR A 55 -14.13 7.25 10.08
N ASN A 56 -13.53 8.17 10.83
CA ASN A 56 -12.67 7.87 11.99
C ASN A 56 -11.53 6.88 11.67
N ASP A 57 -11.38 5.81 12.45
CA ASP A 57 -10.28 4.86 12.30
C ASP A 57 -10.31 4.10 10.98
N LEU A 58 -11.50 3.80 10.45
CA LEU A 58 -11.66 3.15 9.14
C LEU A 58 -11.14 4.03 8.01
N ARG A 59 -11.31 5.34 8.14
CA ARG A 59 -10.75 6.32 7.20
C ARG A 59 -9.22 6.32 7.25
N VAL A 60 -8.63 6.24 8.45
CA VAL A 60 -7.17 6.13 8.62
C VAL A 60 -6.64 4.84 7.99
N TYR A 61 -7.33 3.71 8.17
CA TYR A 61 -6.97 2.44 7.54
C TYR A 61 -7.07 2.50 6.01
N LEU A 62 -8.12 3.14 5.48
CA LEU A 62 -8.30 3.34 4.04
C LEU A 62 -7.14 4.15 3.45
N GLU A 63 -6.81 5.29 4.06
CA GLU A 63 -5.69 6.13 3.62
C GLU A 63 -4.36 5.38 3.70
N TYR A 64 -4.16 4.58 4.75
CA TYR A 64 -2.96 3.76 4.89
C TYR A 64 -2.87 2.67 3.81
N ALA A 65 -3.98 2.02 3.48
CA ALA A 65 -4.03 1.01 2.42
C ALA A 65 -3.68 1.61 1.05
N VAL A 66 -4.13 2.84 0.74
CA VAL A 66 -3.74 3.53 -0.50
C VAL A 66 -2.25 3.88 -0.53
N VAL A 67 -1.67 4.30 0.60
CA VAL A 67 -0.22 4.53 0.69
C VAL A 67 0.56 3.25 0.38
N LEU A 68 0.14 2.10 0.94
CA LEU A 68 0.78 0.82 0.65
C LEU A 68 0.61 0.40 -0.82
N GLU A 69 -0.57 0.64 -1.40
CA GLU A 69 -0.80 0.40 -2.82
C GLU A 69 0.16 1.19 -3.71
N CYS A 70 0.40 2.46 -3.39
CA CYS A 70 1.39 3.28 -4.08
C CYS A 70 2.79 2.65 -3.96
N CYS A 71 3.19 2.20 -2.77
CA CYS A 71 4.48 1.52 -2.57
C CYS A 71 4.61 0.27 -3.46
N ILE A 72 3.56 -0.56 -3.53
CA ILE A 72 3.51 -1.79 -4.34
C ILE A 72 3.71 -1.48 -5.83
N LEU A 73 3.05 -0.43 -6.34
CA LEU A 73 3.19 0.01 -7.74
C LEU A 73 4.61 0.54 -8.03
N LEU A 74 5.25 1.16 -7.04
CA LEU A 74 6.59 1.72 -7.18
C LEU A 74 7.69 0.65 -7.14
N CYS A 75 7.54 -0.39 -6.31
CA CYS A 75 8.52 -1.46 -6.07
C CYS A 75 9.22 -2.00 -7.34
N PRO A 76 8.51 -2.37 -8.43
CA PRO A 76 9.15 -2.88 -9.64
C PRO A 76 10.14 -1.90 -10.29
N SER A 77 9.90 -0.60 -10.15
CA SER A 77 10.73 0.45 -10.75
C SER A 77 11.90 0.88 -9.85
N MET A 78 11.87 0.54 -8.55
CA MET A 78 12.86 1.02 -7.57
C MET A 78 14.26 0.47 -7.82
N GLY A 79 14.37 -0.78 -8.26
CA GLY A 79 15.66 -1.41 -8.58
C GLY A 79 16.41 -0.74 -9.75
N ALA A 80 15.71 0.01 -10.60
CA ALA A 80 16.30 0.80 -11.68
C ALA A 80 16.66 2.23 -11.25
N ARG A 81 15.98 2.77 -10.23
CA ARG A 81 16.14 4.16 -9.77
C ARG A 81 17.25 4.32 -8.74
N LEU A 82 17.47 3.28 -7.92
CA LEU A 82 18.46 3.33 -6.87
C LEU A 82 19.81 2.83 -7.37
N PRO A 83 20.92 3.47 -6.96
CA PRO A 83 22.25 3.01 -7.32
C PRO A 83 22.48 1.61 -6.73
N LYS A 84 22.83 0.66 -7.61
CA LYS A 84 23.10 -0.74 -7.22
C LYS A 84 24.32 -0.88 -6.30
N LYS A 85 25.17 0.15 -6.24
CA LYS A 85 26.41 0.18 -5.47
C LYS A 85 26.76 1.62 -5.12
N GLU A 86 26.82 1.93 -3.83
CA GLU A 86 27.48 3.14 -3.35
C GLU A 86 28.91 2.77 -2.95
N THR A 87 29.89 3.50 -3.48
CA THR A 87 31.30 3.32 -3.13
C THR A 87 31.72 4.51 -2.28
N GLY A 88 31.85 4.30 -0.97
CA GLY A 88 32.47 5.26 -0.06
C GLY A 88 34.01 5.11 -0.07
N VAL A 89 34.72 6.12 0.43
CA VAL A 89 36.20 6.17 0.50
C VAL A 89 36.81 5.00 1.30
N HIS A 90 36.02 4.36 2.17
CA HIS A 90 36.48 3.27 3.05
C HIS A 90 35.66 1.96 2.98
N ALA A 91 34.53 1.93 2.25
CA ALA A 91 33.72 0.73 2.10
C ALA A 91 32.75 0.88 0.93
N SER A 92 32.46 -0.24 0.25
CA SER A 92 31.37 -0.30 -0.73
C SER A 92 30.22 -1.10 -0.12
N TYR A 93 29.04 -0.48 -0.05
CA TYR A 93 27.84 -1.14 0.45
C TYR A 93 26.97 -1.52 -0.75
N GLU A 94 26.65 -2.81 -0.88
CA GLU A 94 25.56 -3.25 -1.74
C GLU A 94 24.25 -2.97 -1.01
N LEU A 95 23.55 -1.91 -1.42
CA LEU A 95 22.15 -1.69 -1.07
C LEU A 95 21.27 -2.66 -1.88
N GLY A 96 21.46 -3.95 -1.65
CA GLY A 96 20.65 -5.01 -2.22
C GLY A 96 19.31 -5.12 -1.49
N ILE A 97 18.48 -4.08 -1.53
CA ILE A 97 17.10 -4.20 -1.07
C ILE A 97 16.36 -5.07 -2.07
N ASP A 98 15.85 -6.21 -1.61
CA ASP A 98 14.97 -7.05 -2.40
C ASP A 98 13.59 -6.37 -2.49
N TRP A 99 13.40 -5.63 -3.57
CA TRP A 99 12.15 -4.93 -3.85
C TRP A 99 10.99 -5.87 -4.16
N SER A 100 11.26 -7.10 -4.58
CA SER A 100 10.22 -8.13 -4.78
C SER A 100 9.70 -8.60 -3.43
N LYS A 101 10.60 -8.89 -2.48
CA LYS A 101 10.23 -9.22 -1.11
C LYS A 101 9.51 -8.07 -0.41
N LYS A 102 10.01 -6.84 -0.51
CA LYS A 102 9.32 -5.65 0.04
C LYS A 102 7.92 -5.48 -0.56
N LYS A 103 7.75 -5.78 -1.85
CA LYS A 103 6.45 -5.73 -2.50
C LYS A 103 5.49 -6.71 -1.82
N GLU A 104 5.90 -7.97 -1.63
CA GLU A 104 5.09 -8.98 -0.93
C GLU A 104 4.70 -8.53 0.49
N GLU A 105 5.63 -7.99 1.26
CA GLU A 105 5.37 -7.46 2.61
C GLU A 105 4.32 -6.32 2.58
N PHE A 106 4.42 -5.40 1.62
CA PHE A 106 3.42 -4.34 1.45
C PHE A 106 2.07 -4.89 0.99
N GLU A 107 2.04 -5.92 0.14
CA GLU A 107 0.79 -6.57 -0.29
C GLU A 107 0.08 -7.25 0.89
N GLU A 108 0.82 -7.95 1.75
CA GLU A 108 0.30 -8.57 2.96
C GLU A 108 -0.27 -7.52 3.94
N ASP A 109 0.48 -6.45 4.21
CA ASP A 109 0.02 -5.37 5.09
C ASP A 109 -1.23 -4.70 4.51
N ARG A 110 -1.25 -4.40 3.20
CA ARG A 110 -2.39 -3.79 2.50
C ARG A 110 -3.63 -4.68 2.64
N ASN A 111 -3.48 -5.98 2.39
CA ASN A 111 -4.56 -6.95 2.56
C ASN A 111 -5.07 -7.03 4.00
N ARG A 112 -4.17 -6.93 4.99
CA ARG A 112 -4.54 -6.91 6.40
C ARG A 112 -5.40 -5.69 6.76
N PHE A 113 -5.05 -4.50 6.27
CA PHE A 113 -5.85 -3.30 6.54
C PHE A 113 -7.17 -3.29 5.78
N ILE A 114 -7.20 -3.76 4.54
CA ILE A 114 -8.45 -3.98 3.80
C ILE A 114 -9.34 -4.98 4.57
N GLY A 115 -8.76 -6.08 5.06
CA GLY A 115 -9.47 -7.07 5.87
C GLY A 115 -10.15 -6.46 7.10
N LYS A 116 -9.43 -5.63 7.86
CA LYS A 116 -10.01 -4.91 9.01
C LYS A 116 -11.17 -4.00 8.61
N ILE A 117 -11.05 -3.30 7.47
CA ILE A 117 -12.14 -2.43 6.98
C ILE A 117 -13.35 -3.29 6.61
N LEU A 118 -13.14 -4.38 5.87
CA LEU A 118 -14.22 -5.27 5.44
C LEU A 118 -14.93 -5.96 6.61
N GLU A 119 -14.19 -6.40 7.63
CA GLU A 119 -14.74 -6.99 8.85
C GLU A 119 -15.66 -6.03 9.60
N GLU A 120 -15.30 -4.74 9.67
CA GLU A 120 -16.12 -3.74 10.35
C GLU A 120 -17.35 -3.30 9.55
N ILE A 121 -17.23 -3.17 8.22
CA ILE A 121 -18.37 -2.72 7.38
C ILE A 121 -19.38 -3.83 7.09
N ALA A 122 -18.96 -5.10 7.05
CA ALA A 122 -19.88 -6.22 6.91
C ALA A 122 -19.41 -7.44 7.71
N PRO A 123 -19.60 -7.42 9.05
CA PRO A 123 -19.12 -8.47 9.96
C PRO A 123 -19.72 -9.87 9.71
N ASN A 124 -20.80 -9.95 8.91
CA ASN A 124 -21.49 -11.20 8.59
C ASN A 124 -21.29 -11.64 7.13
N GLN A 125 -20.44 -10.95 6.36
CA GLN A 125 -20.18 -11.24 4.97
C GLN A 125 -18.83 -11.95 4.84
N LEU A 126 -18.83 -13.19 4.33
CA LEU A 126 -17.60 -13.93 4.07
C LEU A 126 -16.87 -13.29 2.89
N TYR A 127 -16.03 -12.30 3.15
CA TYR A 127 -15.09 -11.81 2.16
C TYR A 127 -14.00 -12.85 1.97
N GLY A 128 -14.03 -13.51 0.83
CA GLY A 128 -12.99 -14.47 0.43
C GLY A 128 -11.69 -13.72 0.17
N PHE A 129 -10.88 -13.49 1.20
CA PHE A 129 -9.45 -13.31 1.01
C PHE A 129 -8.89 -14.69 0.67
N ASN A 130 -8.17 -14.81 -0.45
CA ASN A 130 -7.54 -16.06 -0.91
C ASN A 130 -6.48 -16.65 0.06
N ALA A 131 -6.43 -16.19 1.32
CA ALA A 131 -5.51 -16.73 2.31
C ALA A 131 -6.13 -17.89 3.11
N PHE A 132 -7.37 -17.82 3.62
CA PHE A 132 -7.92 -18.93 4.43
C PHE A 132 -9.45 -19.00 4.41
N THR A 133 -9.99 -20.14 3.97
CA THR A 133 -11.40 -20.48 4.14
C THR A 133 -11.66 -20.86 5.59
N ILE A 134 -12.20 -19.94 6.40
CA ILE A 134 -12.73 -20.28 7.72
C ILE A 134 -14.03 -21.05 7.51
N THR A 135 -13.96 -22.37 7.57
CA THR A 135 -15.16 -23.20 7.68
C THR A 135 -15.54 -23.30 9.15
N TYR A 136 -16.71 -22.79 9.52
CA TYR A 136 -17.32 -23.12 10.82
C TYR A 136 -18.03 -24.47 10.67
N PRO A 137 -17.48 -25.59 11.18
CA PRO A 137 -18.23 -26.82 11.20
C PRO A 137 -19.45 -26.63 12.11
N LYS A 138 -20.65 -26.62 11.53
CA LYS A 138 -21.88 -26.75 12.32
C LYS A 138 -21.82 -28.10 13.02
N ARG A 139 -21.51 -28.12 14.32
CA ARG A 139 -21.79 -29.28 15.17
C ARG A 139 -23.32 -29.39 15.27
N GLY A 140 -23.88 -30.34 14.52
CA GLY A 140 -25.23 -30.82 14.76
C GLY A 140 -25.28 -31.38 16.18
N TRP A 141 -26.24 -30.91 16.96
CA TRP A 141 -26.70 -31.58 18.18
C TRP A 141 -27.73 -32.62 17.79
#